data_AF-A0A094AMA9-F1
#
_entry.id   AF-A0A094AMA9-F1
#
_cell.length_a   1.000
_cell.length_b   1.000
_cell.length_c   1.000
_cell.angle_alpha   90.00
_cell.angle_beta   90.00
_cell.angle_gamma   90.00
#
_symmetry.space_group_name_H-M   'P 1'
#
loop_
_entity.id
_entity.type
_entity.pdbx_description
1 polymer ?
#
loop_
_entity_poly.entity_id
_entity_poly.type
_entity_poly.pdbx_seq_one_letter_code
_entity_poly.pdbx_strand_id
1 'polypeptide(L)'
;MGVAGYICFAATQSVPKHDYCLILDEDFKTLDPNVWNHEVQIDGYGTGSFDWTTTDPKNSFVDAEGLHIVPTLTNQSTPITNEQISHGFTVNLTADGSCTSTSPFNCVIHSNNTLGYTIPPVRSARLNTKGKKTIRYGKVEITAKMPEGDWLWPALWLVPQDDAYGVWPRSGEIDIAEVRGNAPGYPLGGRDTR
;
A
#
# COMPACT_ATOMS: atom_id res chain seq x y z
N MET A 1 -31.79 13.73 23.48
CA MET A 1 -31.39 13.46 22.08
C MET A 1 -31.35 14.73 21.20
N GLY A 2 -32.26 15.70 21.35
CA GLY A 2 -32.27 16.92 20.52
C GLY A 2 -31.05 17.85 20.67
N VAL A 3 -30.51 18.01 21.88
CA VAL A 3 -29.34 18.88 22.13
C VAL A 3 -28.08 18.36 21.44
N ALA A 4 -27.82 17.04 21.51
CA ALA A 4 -26.69 16.43 20.82
C ALA A 4 -26.84 16.51 19.29
N GLY A 5 -28.04 16.29 18.75
CA GLY A 5 -28.33 16.47 17.32
C GLY A 5 -28.10 17.92 16.85
N TYR A 6 -28.53 18.91 17.65
CA TYR A 6 -28.29 20.32 17.36
C TYR A 6 -26.81 20.69 17.40
N ILE A 7 -26.05 20.19 18.38
CA ILE A 7 -24.59 20.42 18.46
C ILE A 7 -23.89 19.84 17.24
N CYS A 8 -24.21 18.60 16.83
CA CYS A 8 -23.63 18.01 15.63
C CYS A 8 -24.01 18.79 14.36
N PHE A 9 -25.27 19.22 14.23
CA PHE A 9 -25.73 20.02 13.10
C PHE A 9 -25.08 21.41 13.05
N ALA A 10 -24.99 22.10 14.18
CA ALA A 10 -24.34 23.41 14.27
C ALA A 10 -22.83 23.30 13.99
N ALA A 11 -22.18 22.23 14.48
CA ALA A 11 -20.77 21.96 14.19
C ALA A 11 -20.54 21.70 12.70
N THR A 12 -21.37 20.87 12.04
CA THR A 12 -21.24 20.61 10.59
C THR A 12 -21.54 21.86 9.74
N GLN A 13 -22.49 22.69 10.15
CA GLN A 13 -22.77 23.99 9.51
C GLN A 13 -21.60 24.97 9.66
N SER A 14 -20.86 24.92 10.76
CA SER A 14 -19.72 25.80 11.02
C SER A 14 -18.44 25.43 10.26
N VAL A 15 -18.39 24.25 9.63
CA VAL A 15 -17.26 23.85 8.79
C VAL A 15 -17.22 24.75 7.54
N PRO A 16 -16.13 25.50 7.31
CA PRO A 16 -15.99 26.33 6.13
C PRO A 16 -16.19 25.50 4.85
N LYS A 17 -17.17 25.90 4.04
CA LYS A 17 -17.35 25.36 2.69
C LYS A 17 -16.41 26.12 1.77
N HIS A 18 -15.26 25.54 1.49
CA HIS A 18 -14.36 26.07 0.48
C HIS A 18 -14.75 25.53 -0.89
N ASP A 19 -14.62 26.39 -1.91
CA ASP A 19 -14.66 25.93 -3.30
C ASP A 19 -13.35 25.20 -3.59
N TYR A 20 -13.44 23.91 -3.92
CA TYR A 20 -12.29 23.09 -4.26
C TYR A 20 -12.20 22.93 -5.77
N CYS A 21 -10.97 23.00 -6.31
CA CYS A 21 -10.69 22.60 -7.68
C CYS A 21 -10.43 21.09 -7.71
N LEU A 22 -11.14 20.37 -8.57
CA LEU A 22 -10.93 18.94 -8.74
C LEU A 22 -9.60 18.68 -9.46
N ILE A 23 -8.68 17.98 -8.79
CA ILE A 23 -7.34 17.66 -9.32
C ILE A 23 -7.22 16.19 -9.78
N LEU A 24 -8.00 15.32 -9.14
CA LEU A 24 -8.08 13.89 -9.40
C LEU A 24 -9.46 13.42 -8.96
N ASP A 25 -10.15 12.75 -9.87
CA ASP A 25 -11.35 11.97 -9.61
C ASP A 25 -11.10 10.61 -10.24
N GLU A 26 -10.96 9.60 -9.39
CA GLU A 26 -10.64 8.24 -9.80
C GLU A 26 -11.80 7.34 -9.40
N ASP A 27 -12.53 6.86 -10.42
CA ASP A 27 -13.66 5.95 -10.25
C ASP A 27 -13.26 4.48 -10.42
N PHE A 28 -11.98 4.22 -10.74
CA PHE A 28 -11.43 2.90 -11.01
C PHE A 28 -12.31 2.09 -11.98
N LYS A 29 -12.76 2.69 -13.09
CA LYS A 29 -13.24 1.90 -14.25
C LYS A 29 -12.09 1.20 -14.97
N THR A 30 -10.92 1.82 -14.92
CA THR A 30 -9.64 1.30 -15.42
C THR A 30 -8.54 1.78 -14.49
N LEU A 31 -7.44 1.04 -14.40
CA LEU A 31 -6.25 1.55 -13.72
C LEU A 31 -5.40 2.37 -14.70
N ASP A 32 -5.65 3.69 -14.78
CA ASP A 32 -4.99 4.58 -15.76
C ASP A 32 -3.49 4.74 -15.48
N PRO A 33 -2.60 4.29 -16.39
CA PRO A 33 -1.16 4.47 -16.24
C PRO A 33 -0.71 5.93 -16.31
N ASN A 34 -1.57 6.90 -16.66
CA ASN A 34 -1.26 8.33 -16.56
C ASN A 34 -1.53 8.89 -15.14
N VAL A 35 -2.18 8.11 -14.27
CA VAL A 35 -2.46 8.47 -12.88
C VAL A 35 -1.63 7.63 -11.92
N TRP A 36 -1.62 6.31 -12.10
CA TRP A 36 -1.05 5.37 -11.14
C TRP A 36 0.24 4.74 -11.64
N ASN A 37 1.24 4.66 -10.77
CA ASN A 37 2.42 3.82 -10.92
C ASN A 37 2.26 2.58 -10.03
N HIS A 38 2.75 1.44 -10.49
CA HIS A 38 3.12 0.34 -9.61
C HIS A 38 4.51 0.58 -9.04
N GLU A 39 4.69 0.32 -7.75
CA GLU A 39 5.98 0.26 -7.09
C GLU A 39 6.29 -1.21 -6.81
N VAL A 40 7.41 -1.70 -7.36
CA VAL A 40 7.80 -3.12 -7.35
C VAL A 40 9.15 -3.25 -6.67
N GLN A 41 9.14 -3.83 -5.47
CA GLN A 41 10.31 -4.12 -4.64
C GLN A 41 10.06 -5.36 -3.77
N ILE A 42 11.14 -5.92 -3.20
CA ILE A 42 11.13 -7.17 -2.42
C ILE A 42 11.77 -7.04 -1.02
N ASP A 43 12.21 -5.84 -0.63
CA ASP A 43 12.91 -5.55 0.64
C ASP A 43 11.98 -5.10 1.78
N GLY A 44 10.69 -5.01 1.52
CA GLY A 44 9.71 -4.60 2.52
C GLY A 44 9.77 -3.11 2.90
N TYR A 45 10.33 -2.26 2.03
CA TYR A 45 10.26 -0.79 2.13
C TYR A 45 10.76 -0.21 3.48
N GLY A 46 11.71 -0.88 4.14
CA GLY A 46 12.26 -0.44 5.42
C GLY A 46 11.35 -0.63 6.64
N THR A 47 10.15 -1.21 6.46
CA THR A 47 9.21 -1.49 7.57
C THR A 47 9.37 -2.91 8.13
N GLY A 48 10.21 -3.74 7.49
CA GLY A 48 10.28 -5.16 7.79
C GLY A 48 9.05 -5.94 7.30
N SER A 49 8.25 -5.35 6.42
CA SER A 49 7.19 -6.07 5.72
C SER A 49 7.75 -7.24 4.91
N PHE A 50 6.96 -8.30 4.81
CA PHE A 50 7.37 -9.57 4.22
C PHE A 50 6.67 -9.85 2.89
N ASP A 51 6.17 -8.80 2.23
CA ASP A 51 5.56 -8.88 0.92
C ASP A 51 6.52 -8.45 -0.19
N TRP A 52 6.33 -9.08 -1.35
CA TRP A 52 6.90 -8.68 -2.63
C TRP A 52 5.80 -7.96 -3.42
N THR A 53 5.99 -6.67 -3.66
CA THR A 53 5.03 -5.86 -4.44
C THR A 53 5.21 -6.11 -5.94
N THR A 54 4.13 -6.25 -6.71
CA THR A 54 4.18 -6.67 -8.12
C THR A 54 3.18 -5.93 -9.01
N THR A 55 3.32 -6.11 -10.33
CA THR A 55 2.37 -5.70 -11.36
C THR A 55 1.42 -6.83 -11.79
N ASP A 56 1.43 -7.98 -11.10
CA ASP A 56 0.63 -9.15 -11.45
C ASP A 56 -0.87 -8.81 -11.31
N PRO A 57 -1.72 -9.10 -12.31
CA PRO A 57 -3.16 -8.87 -12.21
C PRO A 57 -3.82 -9.68 -11.09
N LYS A 58 -3.14 -10.68 -10.50
CA LYS A 58 -3.60 -11.34 -9.27
C LYS A 58 -3.48 -10.47 -8.02
N ASN A 59 -2.60 -9.47 -8.03
CA ASN A 59 -2.33 -8.62 -6.88
C ASN A 59 -2.95 -7.23 -6.98
N SER A 60 -3.14 -6.71 -8.19
CA SER A 60 -3.89 -5.47 -8.41
C SER A 60 -4.69 -5.55 -9.69
N PHE A 61 -6.00 -5.36 -9.60
CA PHE A 61 -6.91 -5.36 -10.74
C PHE A 61 -8.13 -4.49 -10.46
N VAL A 62 -8.88 -4.21 -11.51
CA VAL A 62 -10.09 -3.40 -11.47
C VAL A 62 -11.25 -4.23 -12.00
N ASP A 63 -12.39 -4.18 -11.30
CA ASP A 63 -13.65 -4.74 -11.76
C ASP A 63 -14.84 -3.82 -11.43
N ALA A 64 -16.07 -4.35 -11.44
CA ALA A 64 -17.28 -3.58 -11.15
C ALA A 64 -17.37 -3.02 -9.72
N GLU A 65 -16.59 -3.56 -8.78
CA GLU A 65 -16.51 -3.11 -7.38
C GLU A 65 -15.39 -2.08 -7.15
N GLY A 66 -14.57 -1.82 -8.18
CA GLY A 66 -13.49 -0.85 -8.17
C GLY A 66 -12.10 -1.49 -8.18
N LEU A 67 -11.13 -0.80 -7.60
CA LEU A 67 -9.75 -1.29 -7.46
C LEU A 67 -9.64 -2.32 -6.33
N HIS A 68 -9.05 -3.45 -6.65
CA HIS A 68 -8.67 -4.50 -5.71
C HIS A 68 -7.16 -4.56 -5.56
N ILE A 69 -6.68 -4.57 -4.32
CA ILE A 69 -5.30 -4.93 -3.97
C ILE A 69 -5.37 -6.20 -3.12
N VAL A 70 -4.88 -7.31 -3.67
CA VAL A 70 -5.09 -8.65 -3.11
C VAL A 70 -3.75 -9.33 -2.84
N PRO A 71 -3.44 -9.65 -1.56
CA PRO A 71 -2.25 -10.43 -1.27
C PRO A 71 -2.43 -11.87 -1.74
N THR A 72 -1.37 -12.45 -2.29
CA THR A 72 -1.33 -13.86 -2.71
C THR A 72 -0.11 -14.54 -2.14
N LEU A 73 -0.18 -15.84 -1.88
CA LEU A 73 1.01 -16.59 -1.46
C LEU A 73 1.97 -16.79 -2.64
N THR A 74 3.27 -16.58 -2.43
CA THR A 74 4.31 -16.69 -3.46
C THR A 74 4.32 -18.08 -4.10
N ASN A 75 4.19 -19.12 -3.28
CA ASN A 75 4.16 -20.53 -3.73
C ASN A 75 2.87 -20.96 -4.45
N GLN A 76 1.81 -20.15 -4.40
CA GLN A 76 0.53 -20.41 -5.07
C GLN A 76 0.35 -19.55 -6.31
N SER A 77 1.03 -18.39 -6.36
CA SER A 77 0.92 -17.43 -7.46
C SER A 77 2.10 -17.50 -8.43
N THR A 78 3.18 -18.19 -8.08
CA THR A 78 4.39 -18.38 -8.89
C THR A 78 4.82 -19.87 -8.91
N PRO A 79 5.75 -20.27 -9.78
CA PRO A 79 6.37 -21.61 -9.74
C PRO A 79 7.32 -21.85 -8.55
N ILE A 80 7.57 -20.86 -7.69
CA ILE A 80 8.55 -20.96 -6.59
C ILE A 80 8.00 -21.89 -5.50
N THR A 81 8.74 -22.93 -5.11
CA THR A 81 8.32 -23.87 -4.07
C THR A 81 8.60 -23.36 -2.65
N ASN A 82 8.02 -24.02 -1.63
CA ASN A 82 8.33 -23.71 -0.21
C ASN A 82 9.83 -23.91 0.12
N GLU A 83 10.47 -24.91 -0.49
CA GLU A 83 11.90 -25.14 -0.33
C GLU A 83 12.68 -23.97 -0.93
N GLN A 84 12.32 -23.55 -2.15
CA GLN A 84 12.95 -22.41 -2.81
C GLN A 84 12.73 -21.09 -2.06
N ILE A 85 11.56 -20.88 -1.46
CA ILE A 85 11.30 -19.70 -0.61
C ILE A 85 12.33 -19.61 0.53
N SER A 86 12.69 -20.75 1.12
CA SER A 86 13.54 -20.82 2.30
C SER A 86 15.03 -21.05 2.00
N HIS A 87 15.38 -21.62 0.85
CA HIS A 87 16.77 -21.97 0.57
C HIS A 87 17.08 -22.12 -0.93
N GLY A 88 18.27 -21.64 -1.33
CA GLY A 88 18.93 -21.99 -2.58
C GLY A 88 18.30 -21.40 -3.85
N PHE A 89 17.43 -20.38 -3.72
CA PHE A 89 16.74 -19.77 -4.85
C PHE A 89 16.95 -18.27 -4.91
N THR A 90 17.07 -17.72 -6.12
CA THR A 90 17.22 -16.28 -6.33
C THR A 90 16.01 -15.72 -7.06
N VAL A 91 15.37 -14.71 -6.46
CA VAL A 91 14.45 -13.83 -7.17
C VAL A 91 15.23 -12.60 -7.59
N ASN A 92 15.23 -12.28 -8.89
CA ASN A 92 15.95 -11.15 -9.46
C ASN A 92 15.03 -10.30 -10.33
N LEU A 93 14.44 -9.27 -9.72
CA LEU A 93 13.52 -8.32 -10.35
C LEU A 93 14.23 -7.30 -11.26
N THR A 94 15.56 -7.25 -11.22
CA THR A 94 16.32 -6.43 -12.18
C THR A 94 16.47 -7.14 -13.52
N ALA A 95 16.59 -8.47 -13.49
CA ALA A 95 16.74 -9.28 -14.69
C ALA A 95 15.44 -9.37 -15.50
N ASP A 96 14.28 -9.33 -14.85
CA ASP A 96 12.98 -9.29 -15.51
C ASP A 96 12.50 -7.85 -15.85
N GLY A 97 13.22 -6.83 -15.37
CA GLY A 97 12.91 -5.42 -15.59
C GLY A 97 11.69 -4.89 -14.83
N SER A 98 11.16 -5.66 -13.87
CA SER A 98 9.98 -5.27 -13.10
C SER A 98 10.30 -4.33 -11.94
N CYS A 99 11.51 -4.40 -11.37
CA CYS A 99 11.85 -3.59 -10.20
C CYS A 99 11.82 -2.09 -10.48
N THR A 100 11.19 -1.32 -9.59
CA THR A 100 11.11 0.15 -9.71
C THR A 100 12.10 0.89 -8.83
N SER A 101 12.85 0.18 -7.97
CA SER A 101 13.91 0.79 -7.16
C SER A 101 15.18 0.99 -7.99
N THR A 102 15.94 2.04 -7.65
CA THR A 102 17.28 2.27 -8.18
C THR A 102 18.36 1.48 -7.42
N SER A 103 18.00 0.83 -6.31
CA SER A 103 18.91 0.04 -5.48
C SER A 103 18.73 -1.47 -5.77
N PRO A 104 19.78 -2.19 -6.22
CA PRO A 104 19.70 -3.63 -6.45
C PRO A 104 19.30 -4.44 -5.21
N PHE A 105 19.63 -3.94 -4.01
CA PHE A 105 19.26 -4.58 -2.74
C PHE A 105 17.74 -4.69 -2.55
N ASN A 106 16.97 -3.81 -3.21
CA ASN A 106 15.52 -3.79 -3.12
C ASN A 106 14.86 -4.68 -4.18
N CYS A 107 15.66 -5.25 -5.08
CA CYS A 107 15.21 -5.94 -6.28
C CYS A 107 15.67 -7.41 -6.34
N VAL A 108 16.67 -7.79 -5.55
CA VAL A 108 17.29 -9.11 -5.63
C VAL A 108 17.39 -9.72 -4.24
N ILE A 109 16.90 -10.95 -4.11
CA ILE A 109 17.05 -11.74 -2.88
C ILE A 109 17.45 -13.16 -3.24
N HIS A 110 18.39 -13.71 -2.46
CA HIS A 110 18.75 -15.11 -2.50
C HIS A 110 18.35 -15.77 -1.19
N SER A 111 17.46 -16.76 -1.25
CA SER A 111 17.01 -17.49 -0.07
C SER A 111 18.12 -18.36 0.49
N ASN A 112 18.34 -18.26 1.80
CA ASN A 112 19.31 -19.02 2.55
C ASN A 112 18.88 -19.08 4.02
N ASN A 113 18.23 -20.18 4.39
CA ASN A 113 17.80 -20.46 5.77
C ASN A 113 18.92 -20.40 6.83
N THR A 114 20.19 -20.63 6.46
CA THR A 114 21.32 -20.57 7.40
C THR A 114 21.67 -19.12 7.74
N LEU A 115 21.43 -18.21 6.80
CA LEU A 115 21.66 -16.76 6.96
C LEU A 115 20.38 -15.99 7.31
N GLY A 116 19.23 -16.67 7.37
CA GLY A 116 17.92 -16.05 7.65
C GLY A 116 17.31 -15.31 6.46
N TYR A 117 17.87 -15.41 5.25
CA TYR A 117 17.29 -14.80 4.06
C TYR A 117 16.17 -15.69 3.52
N THR A 118 14.96 -15.16 3.44
CA THR A 118 13.79 -15.87 2.93
C THR A 118 13.13 -15.00 1.89
N ILE A 119 12.77 -15.58 0.74
CA ILE A 119 11.96 -14.85 -0.25
C ILE A 119 10.63 -14.50 0.41
N PRO A 120 10.15 -13.24 0.30
CA PRO A 120 8.81 -12.85 0.74
C PRO A 120 7.75 -13.92 0.42
N PRO A 121 7.14 -14.54 1.44
CA PRO A 121 6.16 -15.62 1.22
C PRO A 121 4.82 -15.09 0.69
N VAL A 122 4.64 -13.76 0.70
CA VAL A 122 3.46 -13.07 0.20
C VAL A 122 3.87 -12.16 -0.96
N ARG A 123 3.00 -12.06 -1.96
CA ARG A 123 3.04 -11.05 -3.03
C ARG A 123 1.85 -10.13 -2.86
N SER A 124 2.03 -8.84 -3.12
CA SER A 124 1.02 -7.79 -2.99
C SER A 124 1.18 -6.74 -4.10
N ALA A 125 0.51 -5.60 -4.00
CA ALA A 125 0.70 -4.46 -4.88
C ALA A 125 0.80 -3.16 -4.07
N ARG A 126 1.58 -2.21 -4.58
CA ARG A 126 1.73 -0.86 -4.04
C ARG A 126 1.61 0.13 -5.18
N LEU A 127 0.65 1.04 -5.06
CA LEU A 127 0.33 2.02 -6.10
C LEU A 127 0.61 3.43 -5.58
N ASN A 128 1.11 4.30 -6.46
CA ASN A 128 1.32 5.71 -6.13
C ASN A 128 1.05 6.62 -7.32
N THR A 129 0.83 7.91 -7.06
CA THR A 129 0.62 8.94 -8.10
C THR A 129 1.87 9.80 -8.35
N LYS A 130 3.05 9.36 -7.89
CA LYS A 130 4.30 10.13 -7.94
C LYS A 130 4.61 10.57 -9.37
N GLY A 131 4.91 11.86 -9.53
CA GLY A 131 5.20 12.46 -10.84
C GLY A 131 4.02 12.56 -11.81
N LYS A 132 2.80 12.18 -11.38
CA LYS A 132 1.58 12.16 -12.21
C LYS A 132 0.51 13.09 -11.65
N LYS A 133 0.08 12.85 -10.41
CA LYS A 133 -0.92 13.66 -9.69
C LYS A 133 -0.41 14.01 -8.31
N THR A 134 -0.44 15.30 -8.00
CA THR A 134 -0.01 15.84 -6.72
C THR A 134 -1.04 16.82 -6.20
N ILE A 135 -1.19 16.86 -4.88
CA ILE A 135 -2.08 17.78 -4.19
C ILE A 135 -1.25 18.71 -3.30
N ARG A 136 -1.59 19.99 -3.28
CA ARG A 136 -1.10 20.95 -2.29
C ARG A 136 -2.32 21.65 -1.68
N TYR A 137 -2.59 21.31 -0.43
CA TYR A 137 -3.81 21.73 0.31
C TYR A 137 -5.10 21.20 -0.30
N GLY A 138 -6.21 21.39 0.43
CA GLY A 138 -7.53 20.97 0.00
C GLY A 138 -8.01 19.74 0.75
N LYS A 139 -8.79 18.91 0.06
CA LYS A 139 -9.49 17.76 0.64
C LYS A 139 -9.13 16.51 -0.16
N VAL A 140 -8.81 15.43 0.56
CA VAL A 140 -8.63 14.10 0.00
C VAL A 140 -9.75 13.23 0.58
N GLU A 141 -10.52 12.59 -0.29
CA GLU A 141 -11.57 11.65 0.09
C GLU A 141 -11.29 10.33 -0.60
N ILE A 142 -11.23 9.25 0.19
CA ILE A 142 -11.03 7.90 -0.29
C ILE A 142 -12.12 7.02 0.30
N THR A 143 -12.82 6.28 -0.54
CA THR A 143 -13.77 5.26 -0.11
C THR A 143 -13.14 3.90 -0.35
N ALA A 144 -12.82 3.17 0.71
CA ALA A 144 -12.18 1.86 0.63
C ALA A 144 -12.77 0.91 1.67
N LYS A 145 -12.86 -0.38 1.32
CA LYS A 145 -13.12 -1.47 2.26
C LYS A 145 -11.80 -2.12 2.64
N MET A 146 -11.48 -2.15 3.93
CA MET A 146 -10.23 -2.73 4.41
C MET A 146 -10.34 -4.25 4.53
N PRO A 147 -9.29 -5.01 4.19
CA PRO A 147 -9.28 -6.46 4.34
C PRO A 147 -9.14 -6.88 5.81
N GLU A 148 -9.69 -8.05 6.14
CA GLU A 148 -9.52 -8.72 7.42
C GLU A 148 -8.62 -9.95 7.23
N GLY A 149 -7.71 -10.17 8.18
CA GLY A 149 -6.77 -11.28 8.12
C GLY A 149 -5.51 -11.01 8.96
N ASP A 150 -4.92 -12.09 9.45
CA ASP A 150 -3.71 -11.97 10.26
C ASP A 150 -2.56 -11.37 9.46
N TRP A 151 -1.90 -10.38 10.05
CA TRP A 151 -0.71 -9.71 9.51
C TRP A 151 -0.94 -8.85 8.28
N LEU A 152 -2.21 -8.55 7.93
CA LEU A 152 -2.53 -7.57 6.89
C LEU A 152 -2.36 -6.15 7.43
N TRP A 153 -1.72 -5.30 6.62
CA TRP A 153 -1.51 -3.88 6.91
C TRP A 153 -1.81 -3.04 5.66
N PRO A 154 -3.10 -2.85 5.32
CA PRO A 154 -3.52 -1.86 4.32
C PRO A 154 -3.20 -0.44 4.80
N ALA A 155 -2.71 0.40 3.89
CA ALA A 155 -2.40 1.80 4.16
C ALA A 155 -2.85 2.70 2.99
N LEU A 156 -3.42 3.85 3.34
CA LEU A 156 -3.76 4.97 2.47
C LEU A 156 -3.05 6.20 3.04
N TRP A 157 -2.06 6.69 2.31
CA TRP A 157 -1.12 7.67 2.86
C TRP A 157 -0.56 8.54 1.75
N LEU A 158 0.03 9.67 2.14
CA LEU A 158 0.61 10.66 1.26
C LEU A 158 2.06 10.91 1.65
N VAL A 159 2.92 10.95 0.64
CA VAL A 159 4.30 11.42 0.74
C VAL A 159 4.49 12.67 -0.11
N PRO A 160 5.42 13.56 0.27
CA PRO A 160 5.70 14.74 -0.53
C PRO A 160 6.25 14.36 -1.91
N GLN A 161 5.92 15.16 -2.92
CA GLN A 161 6.48 15.01 -4.26
C GLN A 161 8.00 15.26 -4.27
N ASP A 162 8.46 16.23 -3.47
CA ASP A 162 9.86 16.64 -3.35
C ASP A 162 10.33 16.56 -1.90
N ASP A 163 11.54 16.06 -1.68
CA ASP A 163 12.19 15.99 -0.36
C ASP A 163 12.77 17.35 0.08
N ALA A 164 11.94 18.40 0.10
CA ALA A 164 12.36 19.79 0.32
C ALA A 164 13.09 20.02 1.66
N TYR A 165 12.81 19.18 2.67
CA TYR A 165 13.41 19.26 3.99
C TYR A 165 14.41 18.12 4.26
N GLY A 166 14.82 17.39 3.23
CA GLY A 166 15.73 16.25 3.31
C GLY A 166 15.01 14.89 3.29
N VAL A 167 15.79 13.82 3.44
CA VAL A 167 15.26 12.44 3.40
C VAL A 167 14.19 12.20 4.46
N TRP A 168 13.32 11.23 4.20
CA TRP A 168 12.35 10.74 5.17
C TRP A 168 13.01 10.49 6.55
N PRO A 169 12.39 10.92 7.66
CA PRO A 169 11.04 11.49 7.78
C PRO A 169 10.97 13.02 7.65
N ARG A 170 12.07 13.71 7.35
CA ARG A 170 12.15 15.18 7.49
C ARG A 170 11.19 15.95 6.57
N SER A 171 10.90 15.42 5.40
CA SER A 171 9.98 16.05 4.43
C SER A 171 8.50 15.75 4.69
N GLY A 172 8.21 14.84 5.63
CA GLY A 172 6.87 14.55 6.11
C GLY A 172 6.21 13.35 5.42
N GLU A 173 5.15 12.90 6.08
CA GLU A 173 4.27 11.79 5.70
C GLU A 173 2.89 12.10 6.30
N ILE A 174 1.81 11.78 5.59
CA ILE A 174 0.45 11.93 6.09
C ILE A 174 -0.29 10.61 5.88
N ASP A 175 -0.52 9.88 6.95
CA ASP A 175 -1.32 8.67 6.96
C ASP A 175 -2.80 9.03 7.09
N ILE A 176 -3.58 8.80 6.03
CA ILE A 176 -5.03 9.04 6.02
C ILE A 176 -5.74 7.88 6.72
N ALA A 177 -5.31 6.66 6.42
CA ALA A 177 -5.79 5.46 7.08
C ALA A 177 -4.72 4.36 7.07
N GLU A 178 -4.47 3.78 8.23
CA GLU A 178 -3.74 2.53 8.39
C GLU A 178 -4.59 1.61 9.23
N VAL A 179 -4.72 0.36 8.81
CA VAL A 179 -5.59 -0.60 9.49
C VAL A 179 -4.84 -1.90 9.69
N ARG A 180 -5.12 -2.57 10.81
CA ARG A 180 -4.53 -3.87 11.13
C ARG A 180 -5.58 -4.95 10.94
N GLY A 181 -5.39 -5.83 9.96
CA GLY A 181 -6.37 -6.87 9.64
C GLY A 181 -6.63 -7.92 10.74
N ASN A 182 -5.81 -7.98 11.79
CA ASN A 182 -5.96 -8.96 12.86
C ASN A 182 -7.26 -8.76 13.67
N ALA A 183 -7.82 -9.89 14.12
CA ALA A 183 -8.98 -9.87 15.01
C ALA A 183 -8.71 -9.11 16.33
N PRO A 184 -9.73 -8.49 16.96
CA PRO A 184 -9.56 -7.69 18.19
C PRO A 184 -8.91 -8.41 19.37
N GLY A 185 -8.96 -9.75 19.40
CA GLY A 185 -8.37 -10.60 20.45
C GLY A 185 -6.91 -11.00 20.22
N TYR A 186 -6.26 -10.48 19.17
CA TYR A 186 -4.91 -10.91 18.80
C TYR A 186 -3.87 -10.47 19.87
N PRO A 187 -3.09 -11.41 20.45
CA PRO A 187 -2.37 -11.19 21.70
C PRO A 187 -1.21 -10.18 21.60
N LEU A 188 -0.67 -9.95 20.40
CA LEU A 188 0.45 -9.02 20.17
C LEU A 188 0.03 -7.53 20.06
N GLY A 189 -1.22 -7.19 20.42
CA GLY A 189 -1.69 -5.78 20.55
C GLY A 189 -2.05 -5.12 19.22
N GLY A 190 -3.02 -4.19 19.22
CA GLY A 190 -3.60 -3.52 18.04
C GLY A 190 -5.04 -3.99 17.76
N ARG A 191 -6.01 -3.11 17.92
CA ARG A 191 -7.42 -3.32 17.50
C ARG A 191 -7.56 -2.60 16.17
N ASP A 192 -8.08 -3.24 15.11
CA ASP A 192 -9.01 -2.64 14.15
C ASP A 192 -9.20 -3.49 12.87
N THR A 193 -10.22 -4.36 12.86
CA THR A 193 -11.26 -4.42 11.82
C THR A 193 -12.57 -4.89 12.49
N ARG A 194 -13.71 -4.34 12.05
CA ARG A 194 -15.07 -4.82 12.31
C ARG A 194 -15.93 -4.55 11.09
#